data_AF-A0A944ZGI0-F1
#
_entry.id   AF-A0A944ZGI0-F1
#
_cell.length_a   1.000
_cell.length_b   1.000
_cell.length_c   1.000
_cell.angle_alpha   90.00
_cell.angle_beta   90.00
_cell.angle_gamma   90.00
#
_symmetry.space_group_name_H-M   'P 1'
#
loop_
_entity.id
_entity.type
_entity.pdbx_description
1 polymer ?
#
loop_
_entity_poly.entity_id
_entity_poly.type
_entity_poly.pdbx_seq_one_letter_code
_entity_poly.pdbx_strand_id
1 'polypeptide(L)'
;MSPSQRFQQVNLRREFLRSVGQGMLVAGLGFSTAFDLGLSPALGDEDAQPINFGSSEALVRLMQDTTAEQLLPTLNDKLNAGTKLRELVAAAALANARTFGGEDYIGFHTMMALVPSFQMSQRLPSAEQAMPVFKVLYRNSTRIQEHGGHASEKMHHIAVASESNSSPNGQQLLELVRSKNLAAAEQLFAQIVNSAPTQPDHAFNELLFTVQDHTEVHRIALPYRAWDLIDIVGVENAHTMLRQSVRYCVKAESPNYTQHCKGGRNILPKLIDDYKLLSQPLGTSPVEDSWILSISRQLFSTTPTGAAELVAAALS
;
A
#
# COMPACT_ATOMS: atom_id res chain seq x y z
N MET A 1 -10.34 10.75 -44.33
CA MET A 1 -11.52 11.53 -43.88
C MET A 1 -11.09 12.97 -43.66
N SER A 2 -11.88 13.94 -44.13
CA SER A 2 -11.54 15.37 -44.11
C SER A 2 -11.73 16.00 -42.72
N PRO A 3 -10.86 16.95 -42.30
CA PRO A 3 -10.99 17.71 -41.04
C PRO A 3 -12.34 18.40 -40.79
N SER A 4 -13.13 18.60 -41.86
CA SER A 4 -14.45 19.25 -41.79
C SER A 4 -15.60 18.37 -41.28
N GLN A 5 -15.37 17.08 -40.99
CA GLN A 5 -16.41 16.17 -40.47
C GLN A 5 -16.38 15.97 -38.94
N ARG A 6 -15.48 16.63 -38.20
CA ARG A 6 -15.41 16.55 -36.72
C ARG A 6 -16.27 17.57 -35.96
N PHE A 7 -16.99 18.46 -36.65
CA PHE A 7 -17.69 19.61 -36.04
C PHE A 7 -19.21 19.59 -36.21
N GLN A 8 -19.85 18.44 -36.03
CA GLN A 8 -21.30 18.38 -35.84
C GLN A 8 -21.68 17.50 -34.65
N GLN A 9 -21.56 18.08 -33.45
CA GLN A 9 -22.56 17.87 -32.40
C GLN A 9 -22.60 19.11 -31.49
N VAL A 10 -23.75 19.77 -31.51
CA VAL A 10 -24.04 20.99 -30.75
C VAL A 10 -24.42 20.58 -29.33
N ASN A 11 -23.53 20.82 -28.36
CA ASN A 11 -23.84 21.02 -26.92
C ASN A 11 -22.72 21.79 -26.16
N LEU A 12 -21.91 22.61 -26.84
CA LEU A 12 -20.58 23.00 -26.36
C LEU A 12 -20.48 24.24 -25.45
N ARG A 13 -21.58 24.90 -25.06
CA ARG A 13 -21.48 26.13 -24.21
C ARG A 13 -21.80 25.90 -22.74
N ARG A 14 -22.86 25.15 -22.41
CA ARG A 14 -23.19 24.86 -21.00
C ARG A 14 -22.19 23.90 -20.36
N GLU A 15 -21.76 22.87 -21.07
CA GLU A 15 -20.72 21.94 -20.59
C GLU A 15 -19.35 22.61 -20.47
N PHE A 16 -19.00 23.49 -21.42
CA PHE A 16 -17.76 24.27 -21.33
C PHE A 16 -17.77 25.19 -20.11
N LEU A 17 -18.85 25.97 -19.90
CA LEU A 17 -18.96 26.85 -18.72
C LEU A 17 -19.05 26.07 -17.41
N ARG A 18 -19.66 24.88 -17.40
CA ARG A 18 -19.64 23.96 -16.25
C ARG A 18 -18.22 23.48 -15.93
N SER A 19 -17.46 23.11 -16.96
CA SER A 19 -16.07 22.63 -16.82
C SER A 19 -15.13 23.73 -16.33
N VAL A 20 -15.29 24.95 -16.86
CA VAL A 20 -14.52 26.13 -16.40
C VAL A 20 -14.90 26.51 -14.97
N GLY A 21 -16.19 26.47 -14.61
CA GLY A 21 -16.65 26.74 -13.24
C GLY A 21 -16.15 25.71 -12.22
N GLN A 22 -16.10 24.44 -12.59
CA GLN A 22 -15.53 23.37 -11.75
C GLN A 22 -14.02 23.53 -11.56
N GLY A 23 -13.28 23.87 -12.62
CA GLY A 23 -11.83 24.10 -12.53
C GLY A 23 -11.46 25.25 -11.61
N MET A 24 -12.24 26.33 -11.61
CA MET A 24 -12.01 27.49 -10.74
C MET A 24 -12.31 27.19 -9.27
N LEU A 25 -13.31 26.34 -9.00
CA LEU A 25 -13.66 25.86 -7.65
C LEU A 25 -12.60 24.92 -7.07
N VAL A 26 -12.10 23.97 -7.87
CA VAL A 26 -11.00 23.07 -7.48
C VAL A 26 -9.71 23.85 -7.20
N ALA A 27 -9.42 24.87 -8.00
CA ALA A 27 -8.26 25.73 -7.78
C ALA A 27 -8.36 26.58 -6.50
N GLY A 28 -9.57 27.01 -6.12
CA GLY A 28 -9.79 27.83 -4.92
C GLY A 28 -9.85 27.04 -3.60
N LEU A 29 -10.42 25.84 -3.61
CA LEU A 29 -10.60 25.01 -2.41
C LEU A 29 -9.44 24.04 -2.15
N GLY A 30 -8.59 23.83 -3.16
CA GLY A 30 -7.59 22.78 -3.18
C GLY A 30 -8.19 21.43 -3.54
N PHE A 31 -7.41 20.62 -4.26
CA PHE A 31 -7.86 19.33 -4.82
C PHE A 31 -8.44 18.37 -3.78
N SER A 32 -7.81 18.26 -2.59
CA SER A 32 -8.27 17.37 -1.53
C SER A 32 -9.66 17.75 -1.03
N THR A 33 -9.89 19.02 -0.71
CA THR A 33 -11.18 19.52 -0.22
C THR A 33 -12.26 19.43 -1.31
N ALA A 34 -11.91 19.71 -2.56
CA ALA A 34 -12.85 19.62 -3.68
C ALA A 34 -13.25 18.18 -4.02
N PHE A 35 -12.37 17.21 -3.78
CA PHE A 35 -12.64 15.79 -3.89
C PHE A 35 -13.56 15.30 -2.76
N ASP A 36 -13.27 15.67 -1.50
CA ASP A 36 -14.09 15.28 -0.33
C ASP A 36 -15.52 15.85 -0.39
N LEU A 37 -15.72 16.99 -1.06
CA LEU A 37 -17.03 17.62 -1.25
C LEU A 37 -17.79 17.14 -2.51
N GLY A 38 -17.22 16.22 -3.29
CA GLY A 38 -17.84 15.70 -4.53
C GLY A 38 -17.99 16.74 -5.65
N LEU A 39 -17.20 17.81 -5.61
CA LEU A 39 -17.26 18.94 -6.57
C LEU A 39 -16.30 18.77 -7.74
N SER A 40 -15.30 17.89 -7.60
CA SER A 40 -14.50 17.39 -8.71
C SER A 40 -15.16 16.11 -9.24
N PRO A 41 -15.34 15.94 -10.57
CA PRO A 41 -15.45 14.59 -11.10
C PRO A 41 -14.21 13.82 -10.61
N ALA A 42 -14.38 12.56 -10.19
CA ALA A 42 -13.25 11.67 -10.16
C ALA A 42 -12.59 11.81 -11.53
N LEU A 43 -11.30 12.10 -11.60
CA LEU A 43 -10.52 11.82 -12.80
C LEU A 43 -10.53 10.29 -12.91
N GLY A 44 -11.68 9.78 -13.34
CA GLY A 44 -11.90 8.41 -13.73
C GLY A 44 -11.08 8.26 -14.99
N ASP A 45 -10.08 7.43 -14.88
CA ASP A 45 -9.34 6.89 -15.99
C ASP A 45 -10.38 6.04 -16.75
N GLU A 46 -11.12 6.64 -17.69
CA GLU A 46 -12.28 6.01 -18.37
C GLU A 46 -11.90 4.71 -19.13
N ASP A 47 -10.59 4.46 -19.29
CA ASP A 47 -10.01 3.25 -19.89
C ASP A 47 -9.45 2.23 -18.87
N ALA A 48 -9.44 2.55 -17.57
CA ALA A 48 -8.84 1.69 -16.55
C ALA A 48 -9.71 0.48 -16.23
N GLN A 49 -9.23 -0.70 -16.62
CA GLN A 49 -9.92 -1.97 -16.34
C GLN A 49 -9.75 -2.36 -14.87
N PRO A 50 -10.85 -2.70 -14.16
CA PRO A 50 -10.76 -3.24 -12.80
C PRO A 50 -9.90 -4.50 -12.75
N ILE A 51 -9.20 -4.72 -11.64
CA ILE A 51 -8.50 -5.98 -11.39
C ILE A 51 -9.54 -7.07 -11.11
N ASN A 52 -9.55 -8.12 -11.92
CA ASN A 52 -10.39 -9.30 -11.72
C ASN A 52 -9.59 -10.40 -10.99
N PHE A 53 -10.11 -10.87 -9.86
CA PHE A 53 -9.44 -11.86 -9.01
C PHE A 53 -9.90 -13.31 -9.25
N GLY A 54 -10.48 -13.61 -10.42
CA GLY A 54 -10.88 -14.95 -10.81
C GLY A 54 -11.91 -15.56 -9.87
N SER A 55 -11.61 -16.74 -9.32
CA SER A 55 -12.52 -17.44 -8.39
C SER A 55 -12.81 -16.67 -7.11
N SER A 56 -11.93 -15.75 -6.70
CA SER A 56 -12.11 -14.93 -5.51
C SER A 56 -13.05 -13.73 -5.75
N GLU A 57 -13.32 -13.37 -7.01
CA GLU A 57 -14.02 -12.13 -7.37
C GLU A 57 -15.37 -11.98 -6.67
N ALA A 58 -16.16 -13.05 -6.58
CA ALA A 58 -17.47 -13.00 -5.92
C ALA A 58 -17.36 -12.64 -4.42
N LEU A 59 -16.34 -13.14 -3.73
CA LEU A 59 -16.10 -12.81 -2.32
C LEU A 59 -15.48 -11.41 -2.19
N VAL A 60 -14.63 -10.98 -3.12
CA VAL A 60 -14.07 -9.62 -3.14
C VAL A 60 -15.20 -8.60 -3.28
N ARG A 61 -16.12 -8.80 -4.24
CA ARG A 61 -17.30 -7.94 -4.43
C ARG A 61 -18.18 -7.94 -3.19
N LEU A 62 -18.41 -9.10 -2.56
CA LEU A 62 -19.13 -9.18 -1.29
C LEU A 62 -18.50 -8.27 -0.22
N MET A 63 -17.17 -8.28 -0.06
CA MET A 63 -16.47 -7.42 0.90
C MET A 63 -16.61 -5.93 0.56
N GLN A 64 -16.75 -5.58 -0.73
CA GLN A 64 -16.84 -4.20 -1.18
C GLN A 64 -18.26 -3.65 -1.24
N ASP A 65 -19.28 -4.49 -1.43
CA ASP A 65 -20.66 -4.08 -1.71
C ASP A 65 -21.61 -4.28 -0.51
N THR A 66 -21.22 -5.10 0.47
CA THR A 66 -22.07 -5.38 1.64
C THR A 66 -21.99 -4.25 2.66
N THR A 67 -23.14 -3.74 3.12
CA THR A 67 -23.17 -2.68 4.14
C THR A 67 -22.73 -3.22 5.51
N ALA A 68 -22.34 -2.32 6.41
CA ALA A 68 -21.86 -2.69 7.74
C ALA A 68 -22.89 -3.53 8.53
N GLU A 69 -24.18 -3.18 8.44
CA GLU A 69 -25.27 -3.86 9.15
C GLU A 69 -25.47 -5.30 8.69
N GLN A 70 -25.21 -5.56 7.40
CA GLN A 70 -25.44 -6.87 6.77
C GLN A 70 -24.19 -7.74 6.75
N LEU A 71 -23.01 -7.17 6.98
CA LEU A 71 -21.75 -7.86 6.76
C LEU A 71 -21.58 -9.09 7.65
N LEU A 72 -21.69 -8.96 8.97
CA LEU A 72 -21.45 -10.09 9.88
C LEU A 72 -22.43 -11.26 9.66
N PRO A 73 -23.75 -11.03 9.53
CA PRO A 73 -24.69 -12.08 9.13
C PRO A 73 -24.29 -12.76 7.82
N THR A 74 -23.96 -11.97 6.80
CA THR A 74 -23.57 -12.49 5.47
C THR A 74 -22.31 -13.34 5.53
N LEU A 75 -21.29 -12.91 6.28
CA LEU A 75 -20.05 -13.67 6.47
C LEU A 75 -20.31 -14.98 7.22
N ASN A 76 -21.18 -14.95 8.24
CA ASN A 76 -21.58 -16.15 8.97
C ASN A 76 -22.29 -17.16 8.06
N ASP A 77 -23.21 -16.68 7.20
CA ASP A 77 -23.90 -17.53 6.23
C ASP A 77 -22.92 -18.15 5.22
N LYS A 78 -21.89 -17.41 4.78
CA LYS A 78 -20.83 -17.96 3.91
C LYS A 78 -20.04 -19.07 4.58
N LEU A 79 -19.69 -18.92 5.86
CA LEU A 79 -19.01 -19.98 6.63
C LEU A 79 -19.91 -21.22 6.75
N ASN A 80 -21.19 -21.04 7.09
CA ASN A 80 -22.15 -22.15 7.21
C ASN A 80 -22.39 -22.87 5.87
N ALA A 81 -22.28 -22.15 4.75
CA ALA A 81 -22.36 -22.70 3.40
C ALA A 81 -21.05 -23.38 2.93
N GLY A 82 -20.01 -23.43 3.77
CA GLY A 82 -18.76 -24.14 3.49
C GLY A 82 -17.61 -23.27 2.96
N THR A 83 -17.77 -21.95 2.88
CA THR A 83 -16.65 -21.04 2.58
C THR A 83 -15.65 -21.11 3.73
N LYS A 84 -14.37 -21.27 3.43
CA LYS A 84 -13.31 -21.35 4.46
C LYS A 84 -13.01 -19.96 4.99
N LEU A 85 -12.68 -19.86 6.28
CA LEU A 85 -12.28 -18.59 6.90
C LEU A 85 -11.09 -17.94 6.18
N ARG A 86 -10.13 -18.74 5.71
CA ARG A 86 -8.98 -18.28 4.91
C ARG A 86 -9.41 -17.61 3.60
N GLU A 87 -10.48 -18.08 2.95
CA GLU A 87 -10.99 -17.49 1.70
C GLU A 87 -11.62 -16.12 1.95
N LEU A 88 -12.31 -15.94 3.09
CA LEU A 88 -12.83 -14.63 3.49
C LEU A 88 -11.71 -13.64 3.81
N VAL A 89 -10.64 -14.09 4.47
CA VAL A 89 -9.44 -13.26 4.73
C VAL A 89 -8.76 -12.86 3.41
N ALA A 90 -8.61 -13.81 2.49
CA ALA A 90 -8.03 -13.54 1.17
C ALA A 90 -8.86 -12.50 0.39
N ALA A 91 -10.18 -12.69 0.32
CA ALA A 91 -11.07 -11.75 -0.36
C ALA A 91 -11.03 -10.34 0.25
N ALA A 92 -10.91 -10.24 1.57
CA ALA A 92 -10.81 -8.95 2.25
C ALA A 92 -9.50 -8.22 1.97
N ALA A 93 -8.38 -8.94 1.88
CA ALA A 93 -7.09 -8.38 1.49
C ALA A 93 -7.14 -7.83 0.05
N LEU A 94 -7.70 -8.59 -0.88
CA LEU A 94 -7.83 -8.21 -2.29
C LEU A 94 -8.81 -7.02 -2.47
N ALA A 95 -9.93 -7.03 -1.75
CA ALA A 95 -10.88 -5.91 -1.73
C ALA A 95 -10.21 -4.63 -1.20
N ASN A 96 -9.44 -4.74 -0.11
CA ASN A 96 -8.69 -3.62 0.45
C ASN A 96 -7.67 -3.06 -0.55
N ALA A 97 -6.88 -3.94 -1.17
CA ALA A 97 -5.87 -3.56 -2.15
C ALA A 97 -6.50 -2.86 -3.37
N ARG A 98 -7.59 -3.42 -3.91
CA ARG A 98 -8.33 -2.86 -5.06
C ARG A 98 -8.95 -1.50 -4.72
N THR A 99 -9.59 -1.38 -3.55
CA THR A 99 -10.23 -0.14 -3.12
C THR A 99 -9.24 0.95 -2.76
N PHE A 100 -8.21 0.68 -1.94
CA PHE A 100 -7.36 1.74 -1.38
C PHE A 100 -6.00 1.90 -2.04
N GLY A 101 -5.46 0.86 -2.67
CA GLY A 101 -4.13 0.91 -3.26
C GLY A 101 -3.01 1.26 -2.26
N GLY A 102 -3.17 0.96 -0.97
CA GLY A 102 -2.19 1.34 0.06
C GLY A 102 -2.21 2.83 0.46
N GLU A 103 -3.21 3.60 0.06
CA GLU A 103 -3.22 5.05 0.25
C GLU A 103 -4.11 5.55 1.41
N ASP A 104 -5.07 4.75 1.88
CA ASP A 104 -5.97 5.10 2.99
C ASP A 104 -5.41 4.63 4.33
N TYR A 105 -5.27 5.56 5.27
CA TYR A 105 -4.65 5.29 6.58
C TYR A 105 -5.38 4.18 7.34
N ILE A 106 -6.71 4.23 7.40
CA ILE A 106 -7.50 3.21 8.10
C ILE A 106 -7.48 1.90 7.31
N GLY A 107 -7.61 2.00 5.98
CA GLY A 107 -7.59 0.89 5.03
C GLY A 107 -6.35 0.01 5.21
N PHE A 108 -5.15 0.54 5.08
CA PHE A 108 -3.96 -0.30 5.21
C PHE A 108 -3.78 -0.87 6.63
N HIS A 109 -4.24 -0.20 7.70
CA HIS A 109 -4.22 -0.78 9.04
C HIS A 109 -5.13 -2.00 9.16
N THR A 110 -6.31 -1.95 8.54
CA THR A 110 -7.22 -3.11 8.52
C THR A 110 -6.62 -4.27 7.72
N MET A 111 -5.92 -3.99 6.62
CA MET A 111 -5.16 -5.00 5.87
C MET A 111 -4.04 -5.62 6.71
N MET A 112 -3.23 -4.79 7.38
CA MET A 112 -2.13 -5.26 8.25
C MET A 112 -2.63 -6.13 9.43
N ALA A 113 -3.88 -5.95 9.85
CA ALA A 113 -4.51 -6.74 10.92
C ALA A 113 -5.03 -8.12 10.46
N LEU A 114 -5.12 -8.38 9.15
CA LEU A 114 -5.70 -9.62 8.61
C LEU A 114 -4.90 -10.86 9.04
N VAL A 115 -3.58 -10.88 8.81
CA VAL A 115 -2.72 -12.03 9.18
C VAL A 115 -2.72 -12.29 10.69
N PRO A 116 -2.50 -11.29 11.57
CA PRO A 116 -2.61 -11.49 13.01
C PRO A 116 -3.99 -12.02 13.44
N SER A 117 -5.08 -11.51 12.84
CA SER A 117 -6.43 -12.00 13.17
C SER A 117 -6.66 -13.44 12.75
N PHE A 118 -6.13 -13.84 11.59
CA PHE A 118 -6.19 -15.22 11.13
C PHE A 118 -5.34 -16.14 12.01
N GLN A 119 -4.13 -15.74 12.41
CA GLN A 119 -3.32 -16.51 13.35
C GLN A 119 -3.97 -16.65 14.73
N MET A 120 -4.64 -15.60 15.23
CA MET A 120 -5.42 -15.69 16.46
C MET A 120 -6.59 -16.67 16.32
N SER A 121 -7.29 -16.68 15.16
CA SER A 121 -8.40 -17.62 14.92
C SER A 121 -8.00 -19.07 15.09
N GLN A 122 -6.78 -19.43 14.66
CA GLN A 122 -6.27 -20.80 14.73
C GLN A 122 -5.98 -21.28 16.15
N ARG A 123 -5.93 -20.37 17.12
CA ARG A 123 -5.64 -20.66 18.54
C ARG A 123 -6.90 -20.69 19.41
N LEU A 124 -8.07 -20.41 18.84
CA LEU A 124 -9.34 -20.38 19.55
C LEU A 124 -10.14 -21.67 19.36
N PRO A 125 -11.05 -21.99 20.31
CA PRO A 125 -12.03 -23.07 20.13
C PRO A 125 -12.87 -22.86 18.87
N SER A 126 -13.34 -23.95 18.25
CA SER A 126 -14.07 -23.93 16.96
C SER A 126 -15.21 -22.92 16.92
N ALA A 127 -15.96 -22.74 18.01
CA ALA A 127 -17.09 -21.81 18.09
C ALA A 127 -16.68 -20.33 18.04
N GLU A 128 -15.41 -20.01 18.33
CA GLU A 128 -14.90 -18.65 18.46
C GLU A 128 -13.89 -18.29 17.37
N GLN A 129 -13.45 -19.26 16.55
CA GLN A 129 -12.39 -19.05 15.55
C GLN A 129 -12.69 -17.86 14.64
N ALA A 130 -13.93 -17.68 14.20
CA ALA A 130 -14.28 -16.59 13.29
C ALA A 130 -14.14 -15.20 13.93
N MET A 131 -14.22 -15.06 15.26
CA MET A 131 -14.40 -13.77 15.93
C MET A 131 -13.27 -12.75 15.68
N PRO A 132 -11.97 -13.10 15.79
CA PRO A 132 -10.89 -12.16 15.51
C PRO A 132 -10.91 -11.67 14.05
N VAL A 133 -11.18 -12.59 13.11
CA VAL A 133 -11.27 -12.29 11.69
C VAL A 133 -12.48 -11.40 11.40
N PHE A 134 -13.66 -11.75 11.91
CA PHE A 134 -14.90 -10.99 11.71
C PHE A 134 -14.78 -9.54 12.17
N LYS A 135 -14.10 -9.29 13.29
CA LYS A 135 -13.80 -7.91 13.73
C LYS A 135 -13.00 -7.12 12.69
N VAL A 136 -11.97 -7.74 12.11
CA VAL A 136 -11.12 -7.08 11.09
C VAL A 136 -11.87 -6.92 9.78
N LEU A 137 -12.63 -7.93 9.34
CA LEU A 137 -13.45 -7.87 8.14
C LEU A 137 -14.50 -6.77 8.24
N TYR A 138 -15.16 -6.65 9.39
CA TYR A 138 -16.09 -5.56 9.68
C TYR A 138 -15.45 -4.18 9.53
N ARG A 139 -14.29 -3.96 10.16
CA ARG A 139 -13.57 -2.69 10.04
C ARG A 139 -13.14 -2.39 8.61
N ASN A 140 -12.63 -3.40 7.90
CA ASN A 140 -12.17 -3.29 6.52
C ASN A 140 -13.31 -2.94 5.56
N SER A 141 -14.36 -3.75 5.53
CA SER A 141 -15.51 -3.57 4.63
C SER A 141 -16.31 -2.32 4.96
N THR A 142 -16.45 -1.96 6.24
CA THR A 142 -17.08 -0.69 6.62
C THR A 142 -16.26 0.49 6.07
N ARG A 143 -14.92 0.45 6.19
CA ARG A 143 -14.08 1.51 5.63
C ARG A 143 -14.16 1.58 4.11
N ILE A 144 -14.28 0.44 3.43
CA ILE A 144 -14.49 0.38 1.97
C ILE A 144 -15.82 1.06 1.60
N GLN A 145 -16.90 0.75 2.32
CA GLN A 145 -18.21 1.35 2.11
C GLN A 145 -18.22 2.87 2.37
N GLU A 146 -17.60 3.33 3.45
CA GLU A 146 -17.39 4.76 3.73
C GLU A 146 -16.65 5.49 2.60
N HIS A 147 -15.79 4.76 1.87
CA HIS A 147 -15.03 5.29 0.75
C HIS A 147 -15.77 5.21 -0.59
N GLY A 148 -17.02 4.73 -0.64
CA GLY A 148 -17.81 4.59 -1.86
C GLY A 148 -17.91 3.17 -2.42
N GLY A 149 -17.43 2.16 -1.69
CA GLY A 149 -17.54 0.76 -2.07
C GLY A 149 -16.75 0.44 -3.35
N HIS A 150 -17.37 -0.29 -4.26
CA HIS A 150 -16.72 -0.64 -5.52
C HIS A 150 -16.57 0.52 -6.51
N ALA A 151 -17.37 1.58 -6.39
CA ALA A 151 -17.34 2.69 -7.34
C ALA A 151 -16.11 3.60 -7.14
N SER A 152 -15.33 3.37 -6.08
CA SER A 152 -14.19 4.20 -5.68
C SER A 152 -12.85 3.49 -5.73
N GLU A 153 -12.76 2.37 -6.46
CA GLU A 153 -11.54 1.60 -6.64
C GLU A 153 -10.37 2.48 -7.13
N LYS A 154 -9.20 2.28 -6.52
CA LYS A 154 -7.99 3.05 -6.82
C LYS A 154 -6.98 2.25 -7.61
N MET A 155 -6.94 0.93 -7.41
CA MET A 155 -5.98 0.05 -8.08
C MET A 155 -6.64 -0.66 -9.25
N HIS A 156 -6.13 -0.38 -10.45
CA HIS A 156 -6.62 -0.93 -11.71
C HIS A 156 -5.54 -1.78 -12.39
N HIS A 157 -5.96 -2.59 -13.35
CA HIS A 157 -5.06 -3.42 -14.14
C HIS A 157 -3.97 -2.59 -14.83
N ILE A 158 -2.73 -3.10 -14.81
CA ILE A 158 -1.61 -2.54 -15.58
C ILE A 158 -1.26 -3.51 -16.69
N ALA A 159 -1.39 -3.04 -17.94
CA ALA A 159 -0.80 -3.74 -19.08
C ALA A 159 0.72 -3.60 -19.00
N VAL A 160 1.44 -4.71 -19.02
CA VAL A 160 2.91 -4.68 -19.06
C VAL A 160 3.37 -4.49 -20.49
N ALA A 161 4.12 -3.42 -20.72
CA ALA A 161 4.72 -3.16 -22.02
C ALA A 161 5.72 -4.27 -22.41
N SER A 162 5.84 -4.53 -23.71
CA SER A 162 6.79 -5.48 -24.29
C SER A 162 8.23 -5.16 -23.87
N GLU A 163 9.05 -6.21 -23.77
CA GLU A 163 10.45 -6.24 -23.29
C GLU A 163 11.24 -4.93 -23.49
N SER A 164 11.71 -4.38 -22.37
CA SER A 164 12.77 -3.36 -22.36
C SER A 164 14.13 -4.05 -22.40
N ASN A 165 15.10 -3.49 -23.13
CA ASN A 165 16.46 -4.04 -23.23
C ASN A 165 17.26 -4.02 -21.90
N SER A 166 16.75 -3.37 -20.86
CA SER A 166 17.36 -3.32 -19.53
C SER A 166 16.55 -4.11 -18.51
N SER A 167 17.23 -4.92 -17.68
CA SER A 167 16.61 -5.61 -16.56
C SER A 167 16.07 -4.60 -15.54
N PRO A 168 14.75 -4.56 -15.28
CA PRO A 168 14.17 -3.63 -14.33
C PRO A 168 14.62 -3.98 -12.90
N ASN A 169 14.92 -2.98 -12.08
CA ASN A 169 15.41 -3.18 -10.72
C ASN A 169 14.92 -2.11 -9.72
N GLY A 170 15.16 -2.37 -8.44
CA GLY A 170 14.72 -1.59 -7.29
C GLY A 170 15.39 -0.21 -7.20
N GLN A 171 16.60 -0.06 -7.73
CA GLN A 171 17.26 1.25 -7.79
C GLN A 171 16.52 2.19 -8.75
N GLN A 172 16.14 1.70 -9.94
CA GLN A 172 15.31 2.45 -10.87
C GLN A 172 13.93 2.76 -10.26
N LEU A 173 13.34 1.80 -9.54
CA LEU A 173 12.05 2.00 -8.86
C LEU A 173 12.13 3.09 -7.78
N LEU A 174 13.20 3.09 -6.98
CA LEU A 174 13.45 4.11 -5.98
C LEU A 174 13.57 5.51 -6.59
N GLU A 175 14.22 5.66 -7.73
CA GLU A 175 14.33 6.94 -8.44
C GLU A 175 12.97 7.44 -8.93
N LEU A 176 12.11 6.55 -9.42
CA LEU A 176 10.73 6.88 -9.77
C LEU A 176 9.88 7.25 -8.54
N VAL A 177 10.08 6.58 -7.41
CA VAL A 177 9.46 6.95 -6.13
C VAL A 177 9.89 8.36 -5.71
N ARG A 178 11.20 8.64 -5.67
CA ARG A 178 11.76 9.95 -5.29
C ARG A 178 11.31 11.09 -6.19
N SER A 179 11.12 10.81 -7.49
CA SER A 179 10.58 11.77 -8.46
C SER A 179 9.06 11.86 -8.47
N LYS A 180 8.38 11.11 -7.59
CA LYS A 180 6.92 11.06 -7.44
C LYS A 180 6.17 10.62 -8.70
N ASN A 181 6.82 9.84 -9.55
CA ASN A 181 6.22 9.39 -10.80
C ASN A 181 5.44 8.09 -10.59
N LEU A 182 4.20 8.19 -10.11
CA LEU A 182 3.36 7.04 -9.78
C LEU A 182 3.17 6.11 -10.98
N ALA A 183 2.77 6.65 -12.13
CA ALA A 183 2.48 5.84 -13.31
C ALA A 183 3.70 5.04 -13.77
N ALA A 184 4.87 5.68 -13.85
CA ALA A 184 6.10 4.99 -14.22
C ALA A 184 6.54 3.99 -13.14
N ALA A 185 6.40 4.32 -11.85
CA ALA A 185 6.76 3.42 -10.76
C ALA A 185 5.92 2.15 -10.77
N GLU A 186 4.60 2.26 -10.97
CA GLU A 186 3.73 1.09 -11.06
C GLU A 186 3.99 0.27 -12.33
N GLN A 187 4.31 0.90 -13.46
CA GLN A 187 4.70 0.22 -14.70
C GLN A 187 6.03 -0.53 -14.54
N LEU A 188 7.05 0.10 -13.96
CA LEU A 188 8.33 -0.55 -13.70
C LEU A 188 8.17 -1.70 -12.71
N PHE A 189 7.36 -1.53 -11.66
CA PHE A 189 7.11 -2.60 -10.70
C PHE A 189 6.38 -3.79 -11.34
N ALA A 190 5.44 -3.54 -12.26
CA ALA A 190 4.81 -4.60 -13.03
C ALA A 190 5.83 -5.36 -13.90
N GLN A 191 6.84 -4.68 -14.46
CA GLN A 191 7.95 -5.32 -15.19
C GLN A 191 8.84 -6.16 -14.27
N ILE A 192 9.13 -5.68 -13.04
CA ILE A 192 9.89 -6.42 -12.01
C ILE A 192 9.18 -7.71 -11.61
N VAL A 193 7.85 -7.67 -11.45
CA VAL A 193 7.08 -8.89 -11.14
C VAL A 193 7.11 -9.85 -12.33
N ASN A 194 6.96 -9.34 -13.55
CA ASN A 194 6.93 -10.17 -14.76
C ASN A 194 8.29 -10.73 -15.18
N SER A 195 9.41 -10.19 -14.69
CA SER A 195 10.72 -10.79 -14.95
C SER A 195 10.95 -12.09 -14.18
N ALA A 196 10.19 -12.32 -13.10
CA ALA A 196 10.24 -13.54 -12.29
C ALA A 196 8.84 -13.90 -11.72
N PRO A 197 7.86 -14.27 -12.57
CA PRO A 197 6.44 -14.33 -12.19
C PRO A 197 6.11 -15.44 -11.18
N THR A 198 7.01 -16.41 -10.99
CA THR A 198 6.87 -17.50 -10.02
C THR A 198 7.71 -17.30 -8.76
N GLN A 199 8.41 -16.17 -8.64
CA GLN A 199 9.32 -15.83 -7.55
C GLN A 199 8.90 -14.48 -6.94
N PRO A 200 7.84 -14.44 -6.12
CA PRO A 200 7.37 -13.19 -5.54
C PRO A 200 8.45 -12.52 -4.66
N ASP A 201 9.41 -13.28 -4.13
CA ASP A 201 10.54 -12.82 -3.34
C ASP A 201 11.48 -11.91 -4.15
N HIS A 202 11.64 -12.17 -5.45
CA HIS A 202 12.35 -11.27 -6.35
C HIS A 202 11.71 -9.87 -6.33
N ALA A 203 10.40 -9.79 -6.60
CA ALA A 203 9.68 -8.51 -6.59
C ALA A 203 9.67 -7.84 -5.22
N PHE A 204 9.55 -8.63 -4.14
CA PHE A 204 9.64 -8.12 -2.78
C PHE A 204 11.02 -7.49 -2.49
N ASN A 205 12.11 -8.16 -2.84
CA ASN A 205 13.47 -7.65 -2.63
C ASN A 205 13.72 -6.35 -3.41
N GLU A 206 13.30 -6.29 -4.68
CA GLU A 206 13.43 -5.07 -5.48
C GLU A 206 12.56 -3.92 -4.93
N LEU A 207 11.38 -4.23 -4.37
CA LEU A 207 10.53 -3.24 -3.71
C LEU A 207 11.19 -2.64 -2.45
N LEU A 208 11.99 -3.40 -1.70
CA LEU A 208 12.60 -2.92 -0.44
C LEU A 208 13.57 -1.75 -0.65
N PHE A 209 14.10 -1.56 -1.87
CA PHE A 209 14.85 -0.34 -2.21
C PHE A 209 14.03 0.92 -2.00
N THR A 210 12.70 0.85 -2.18
CA THR A 210 11.81 2.01 -2.00
C THR A 210 11.61 2.38 -0.54
N VAL A 211 11.87 1.48 0.41
CA VAL A 211 11.59 1.74 1.83
C VAL A 211 12.79 2.30 2.59
N GLN A 212 14.01 2.05 2.11
CA GLN A 212 15.25 2.41 2.81
C GLN A 212 15.46 3.91 3.03
N ASP A 213 14.75 4.74 2.26
CA ASP A 213 14.86 6.20 2.34
C ASP A 213 14.33 6.78 3.65
N HIS A 214 13.57 6.00 4.44
CA HIS A 214 12.97 6.50 5.67
C HIS A 214 12.50 5.40 6.64
N THR A 215 12.69 5.62 7.93
CA THR A 215 12.24 4.78 9.07
C THR A 215 10.75 4.93 9.46
N GLU A 216 9.89 5.44 8.58
CA GLU A 216 8.47 5.60 8.90
C GLU A 216 7.80 4.22 8.99
N VAL A 217 6.99 4.01 10.04
CA VAL A 217 6.53 2.67 10.40
C VAL A 217 5.67 2.03 9.32
N HIS A 218 4.82 2.77 8.61
CA HIS A 218 3.97 2.20 7.55
C HIS A 218 4.78 1.93 6.28
N ARG A 219 5.73 2.80 5.93
CA ARG A 219 6.67 2.57 4.82
C ARG A 219 7.40 1.25 5.00
N ILE A 220 7.87 0.97 6.21
CA ILE A 220 8.52 -0.30 6.52
C ILE A 220 7.50 -1.43 6.63
N ALA A 221 6.42 -1.29 7.40
CA ALA A 221 5.53 -2.40 7.71
C ALA A 221 4.69 -2.89 6.51
N LEU A 222 4.27 -1.99 5.62
CA LEU A 222 3.34 -2.29 4.53
C LEU A 222 3.85 -3.40 3.57
N PRO A 223 5.10 -3.38 3.06
CA PRO A 223 5.58 -4.45 2.19
C PRO A 223 5.67 -5.80 2.90
N TYR A 224 6.09 -5.86 4.17
CA TYR A 224 6.16 -7.13 4.91
C TYR A 224 4.78 -7.69 5.21
N ARG A 225 3.80 -6.82 5.52
CA ARG A 225 2.41 -7.25 5.73
C ARG A 225 1.74 -7.68 4.43
N ALA A 226 2.05 -7.03 3.32
CA ALA A 226 1.64 -7.48 1.99
C ALA A 226 2.29 -8.83 1.64
N TRP A 227 3.57 -9.02 1.98
CA TRP A 227 4.31 -10.27 1.80
C TRP A 227 3.68 -11.42 2.58
N ASP A 228 3.42 -11.25 3.88
CA ASP A 228 2.76 -12.24 4.74
C ASP A 228 1.39 -12.69 4.17
N LEU A 229 0.69 -11.79 3.46
CA LEU A 229 -0.62 -12.08 2.88
C LEU A 229 -0.54 -12.89 1.58
N ILE A 230 0.59 -12.95 0.89
CA ILE A 230 0.74 -13.71 -0.37
C ILE A 230 0.41 -15.19 -0.13
N ASP A 231 0.85 -15.74 1.01
CA ASP A 231 0.53 -17.10 1.43
C ASP A 231 -0.95 -17.35 1.70
N ILE A 232 -1.78 -16.31 1.77
CA ILE A 232 -3.23 -16.40 1.94
C ILE A 232 -3.95 -16.11 0.61
N VAL A 233 -3.56 -15.06 -0.11
CA VAL A 233 -4.22 -14.61 -1.34
C VAL A 233 -3.79 -15.36 -2.59
N GLY A 234 -2.67 -16.09 -2.55
CA GLY A 234 -2.09 -16.76 -3.72
C GLY A 234 -1.01 -15.91 -4.41
N VAL A 235 -0.01 -16.60 -4.96
CA VAL A 235 1.16 -15.97 -5.62
C VAL A 235 0.76 -15.16 -6.86
N GLU A 236 -0.32 -15.53 -7.53
CA GLU A 236 -0.90 -14.80 -8.66
C GLU A 236 -1.35 -13.39 -8.29
N ASN A 237 -1.62 -13.15 -7.00
CA ASN A 237 -2.03 -11.85 -6.47
C ASN A 237 -0.86 -11.06 -5.84
N ALA A 238 0.38 -11.56 -5.90
CA ALA A 238 1.55 -10.92 -5.30
C ALA A 238 1.78 -9.51 -5.84
N HIS A 239 1.60 -9.29 -7.15
CA HIS A 239 1.70 -7.96 -7.76
C HIS A 239 0.76 -6.97 -7.06
N THR A 240 -0.53 -7.31 -6.98
CA THR A 240 -1.57 -6.48 -6.34
C THR A 240 -1.21 -6.16 -4.90
N MET A 241 -0.78 -7.16 -4.13
CA MET A 241 -0.45 -6.97 -2.72
C MET A 241 0.76 -6.05 -2.53
N LEU A 242 1.87 -6.33 -3.23
CA LEU A 242 3.12 -5.60 -3.08
C LEU A 242 3.04 -4.17 -3.67
N ARG A 243 2.26 -3.97 -4.75
CA ARG A 243 2.10 -2.66 -5.41
C ARG A 243 1.51 -1.60 -4.50
N GLN A 244 0.74 -1.98 -3.47
CA GLN A 244 0.28 -1.03 -2.44
C GLN A 244 1.44 -0.25 -1.80
N SER A 245 2.59 -0.90 -1.62
CA SER A 245 3.78 -0.26 -1.04
C SER A 245 4.45 0.72 -2.00
N VAL A 246 4.44 0.44 -3.30
CA VAL A 246 4.92 1.40 -4.32
C VAL A 246 4.07 2.67 -4.25
N ARG A 247 2.75 2.53 -4.28
CA ARG A 247 1.81 3.65 -4.21
C ARG A 247 1.96 4.44 -2.92
N TYR A 248 2.04 3.75 -1.77
CA TYR A 248 2.30 4.37 -0.48
C TYR A 248 3.61 5.17 -0.49
N CYS A 249 4.70 4.56 -0.96
CA CYS A 249 6.00 5.21 -0.99
C CYS A 249 6.02 6.46 -1.87
N VAL A 250 5.40 6.43 -3.05
CA VAL A 250 5.24 7.59 -3.93
C VAL A 250 4.42 8.70 -3.24
N LYS A 251 3.28 8.34 -2.62
CA LYS A 251 2.42 9.29 -1.90
C LYS A 251 3.14 9.93 -0.72
N ALA A 252 3.96 9.15 -0.01
CA ALA A 252 4.71 9.60 1.14
C ALA A 252 5.77 10.67 0.78
N GLU A 253 6.27 10.73 -0.45
CA GLU A 253 7.22 11.75 -0.93
C GLU A 253 6.60 13.17 -1.06
N SER A 254 6.00 13.69 0.01
CA SER A 254 5.54 15.08 0.10
C SER A 254 6.66 16.00 0.58
N PRO A 255 6.71 17.29 0.18
CA PRO A 255 7.78 18.21 0.60
C PRO A 255 7.98 18.29 2.12
N ASN A 256 6.88 18.33 2.88
CA ASN A 256 6.90 18.34 4.33
C ASN A 256 7.49 17.04 4.89
N TYR A 257 7.02 15.89 4.38
CA TYR A 257 7.52 14.58 4.80
C TYR A 257 8.99 14.39 4.47
N THR A 258 9.40 14.70 3.24
CA THR A 258 10.81 14.67 2.84
C THR A 258 11.63 15.63 3.71
N GLN A 259 11.14 16.81 4.06
CA GLN A 259 11.86 17.74 4.95
C GLN A 259 12.09 17.17 6.36
N HIS A 260 11.04 16.64 7.00
CA HIS A 260 11.14 16.13 8.37
C HIS A 260 12.00 14.88 8.49
N CYS A 261 12.20 14.18 7.37
CA CYS A 261 12.71 12.82 7.39
C CYS A 261 13.94 12.61 6.49
N LYS A 262 14.36 13.67 5.80
CA LYS A 262 15.64 13.82 5.08
C LYS A 262 16.84 13.31 5.87
N GLY A 263 16.78 13.42 7.20
CA GLY A 263 17.81 12.91 8.11
C GLY A 263 18.18 11.46 7.81
N GLY A 264 17.20 10.58 7.59
CA GLY A 264 17.41 9.15 7.34
C GLY A 264 18.29 8.85 6.12
N ARG A 265 18.01 9.50 4.98
CA ARG A 265 18.72 9.29 3.70
C ARG A 265 20.20 9.64 3.78
N ASN A 266 20.54 10.64 4.59
CA ASN A 266 21.90 11.14 4.70
C ASN A 266 22.64 10.43 5.83
N ILE A 267 21.96 10.22 6.96
CA ILE A 267 22.60 9.75 8.17
C ILE A 267 22.94 8.27 8.10
N LEU A 268 22.07 7.42 7.54
CA LEU A 268 22.31 5.99 7.55
C LEU A 268 23.55 5.61 6.71
N PRO A 269 23.69 6.05 5.44
CA PRO A 269 24.92 5.79 4.68
C PRO A 269 26.16 6.36 5.35
N LYS A 270 26.06 7.60 5.88
CA LYS A 270 27.15 8.23 6.62
C LYS A 270 27.59 7.40 7.82
N LEU A 271 26.67 6.90 8.64
CA LEU A 271 27.01 6.10 9.82
C LEU A 271 27.56 4.72 9.45
N ILE A 272 27.01 4.09 8.40
CA ILE A 272 27.58 2.85 7.84
C ILE A 272 29.06 3.05 7.48
N ASP A 273 29.38 4.15 6.80
CA ASP A 273 30.73 4.46 6.37
C ASP A 273 31.65 4.90 7.52
N ASP A 274 31.18 5.77 8.40
CA ASP A 274 31.96 6.33 9.51
C ASP A 274 32.32 5.24 10.54
N TYR A 275 31.38 4.35 10.85
CA TYR A 275 31.54 3.28 11.86
C TYR A 275 31.91 1.93 11.24
N LYS A 276 32.04 1.83 9.91
CA LYS A 276 32.36 0.60 9.18
C LYS A 276 31.40 -0.55 9.50
N LEU A 277 30.12 -0.25 9.72
CA LEU A 277 29.13 -1.19 10.26
C LEU A 277 28.96 -2.48 9.42
N LEU A 278 29.17 -2.40 8.10
CA LEU A 278 29.08 -3.57 7.21
C LEU A 278 30.38 -4.39 7.12
N SER A 279 31.48 -3.87 7.65
CA SER A 279 32.79 -4.53 7.63
C SER A 279 33.16 -5.17 8.97
N GLN A 280 32.40 -4.89 10.03
CA GLN A 280 32.62 -5.45 11.35
C GLN A 280 31.89 -6.79 11.52
N PRO A 281 32.48 -7.79 12.19
CA PRO A 281 31.74 -8.96 12.63
C PRO A 281 30.70 -8.57 13.68
N LEU A 282 29.59 -9.31 13.75
CA LEU A 282 28.58 -9.10 14.81
C LEU A 282 29.21 -9.27 16.20
N GLY A 283 28.92 -8.33 17.09
CA GLY A 283 29.35 -8.40 18.48
C GLY A 283 28.79 -9.62 19.21
N THR A 284 29.62 -10.28 20.01
CA THR A 284 29.26 -11.47 20.81
C THR A 284 29.31 -11.21 22.32
N SER A 285 29.72 -10.01 22.72
CA SER A 285 29.86 -9.64 24.12
C SER A 285 28.48 -9.48 24.78
N PRO A 286 28.22 -10.15 25.92
CA PRO A 286 27.02 -9.87 26.69
C PRO A 286 27.09 -8.44 27.23
N VAL A 287 25.92 -7.80 27.32
CA VAL A 287 25.77 -6.47 27.92
C VAL A 287 24.96 -6.58 29.21
N GLU A 288 25.37 -5.84 30.23
CA GLU A 288 24.70 -5.81 31.53
C GLU A 288 23.40 -4.99 31.48
N ASP A 289 22.42 -5.31 32.33
CA ASP A 289 21.15 -4.59 32.43
C ASP A 289 21.34 -3.09 32.68
N SER A 290 22.38 -2.71 33.44
CA SER A 290 22.72 -1.32 33.71
C SER A 290 23.14 -0.55 32.45
N TRP A 291 23.83 -1.22 31.52
CA TRP A 291 24.19 -0.67 30.22
C TRP A 291 22.94 -0.51 29.34
N ILE A 292 22.08 -1.54 29.28
CA ILE A 292 20.81 -1.51 28.52
C ILE A 292 19.93 -0.35 29.01
N LEU A 293 19.81 -0.18 30.32
CA LEU A 293 19.03 0.91 30.91
C LEU A 293 19.62 2.28 30.58
N SER A 294 20.94 2.41 30.63
CA SER A 294 21.64 3.65 30.29
C SER A 294 21.44 4.02 28.82
N ILE A 295 21.68 3.09 27.90
CA ILE A 295 21.54 3.37 26.47
C ILE A 295 20.08 3.65 26.10
N SER A 296 19.12 2.93 26.68
CA SER A 296 17.69 3.19 26.47
C SER A 296 17.31 4.61 26.86
N ARG A 297 17.74 5.08 28.04
CA ARG A 297 17.48 6.46 28.50
C ARG A 297 18.09 7.50 27.57
N GLN A 298 19.31 7.25 27.09
CA GLN A 298 19.98 8.14 26.13
C GLN A 298 19.23 8.21 24.81
N LEU A 299 18.80 7.06 24.25
CA LEU A 299 18.00 7.00 23.02
C LEU A 299 16.70 7.81 23.12
N PHE A 300 16.01 7.75 24.27
CA PHE A 300 14.76 8.51 24.47
C PHE A 300 14.95 10.00 24.77
N SER A 301 16.17 10.44 25.12
CA SER A 301 16.45 11.84 25.50
C SER A 301 17.20 12.64 24.44
N THR A 302 17.79 11.97 23.46
CA THR A 302 18.56 12.61 22.38
C THR A 302 17.70 12.96 21.16
N THR A 303 18.30 13.66 20.20
CA THR A 303 17.69 13.92 18.90
C THR A 303 17.69 12.65 18.04
N PRO A 304 16.83 12.52 17.00
CA PRO A 304 16.87 11.36 16.10
C PRO A 304 18.26 11.08 15.50
N THR A 305 19.01 12.13 15.15
CA THR A 305 20.40 12.01 14.67
C THR A 305 21.33 11.47 15.76
N GLY A 306 21.26 12.04 16.97
CA GLY A 306 22.06 11.56 18.09
C GLY A 306 21.71 10.12 18.51
N ALA A 307 20.44 9.72 18.38
CA ALA A 307 20.02 8.35 18.63
C ALA A 307 20.63 7.39 17.60
N ALA A 308 20.63 7.77 16.31
CA ALA A 308 21.26 6.97 15.26
C ALA A 308 22.78 6.83 15.47
N GLU A 309 23.46 7.93 15.84
CA GLU A 309 24.89 7.91 16.18
C GLU A 309 25.20 7.02 17.39
N LEU A 310 24.40 7.10 18.46
CA LEU A 310 24.55 6.24 19.64
C LEU A 310 24.42 4.75 19.27
N VAL A 311 23.44 4.40 18.43
CA VAL A 311 23.28 3.01 17.97
C VAL A 311 24.45 2.58 17.11
N ALA A 312 24.90 3.42 16.17
CA ALA A 312 26.05 3.11 15.31
C ALA A 312 27.32 2.87 16.14
N ALA A 313 27.58 3.70 17.14
CA ALA A 313 28.71 3.55 18.06
C ALA A 313 28.62 2.30 18.94
N ALA A 314 27.40 1.87 19.30
CA ALA A 314 27.19 0.66 20.07
C ALA A 314 27.33 -0.63 19.23
N LEU A 315 27.13 -0.53 17.91
CA LEU A 315 27.26 -1.65 16.98
C LEU A 315 28.68 -1.85 16.43
N SER A 316 29.54 -0.82 16.49
CA SER A 316 30.94 -0.84 16.04
C SER A 316 31.90 -1.37 17.09
#